data_AF-A0A7Y4X645-F1
#
_entry.id   AF-A0A7Y4X645-F1
#
_cell.length_a   1.000
_cell.length_b   1.000
_cell.length_c   1.000
_cell.angle_alpha   90.00
_cell.angle_beta   90.00
_cell.angle_gamma   90.00
#
_symmetry.space_group_name_H-M   'P 1'
#
loop_
_entity.id
_entity.type
_entity.pdbx_description
1 polymer ?
#
loop_
_entity_poly.entity_id
_entity_poly.type
_entity_poly.pdbx_seq_one_letter_code
_entity_poly.pdbx_strand_id
1 'polypeptide(L)'
;MTRDEELRVTQQTVQTLQETLMERDVEIRRLQSMGREQEVESRKTREQVRELRNTVAGWESEGQRMADWQQRARALVAGLDSLRHSRTIRLLRRFSPERDLRGTLPHALRALEQESAGMMATTSGFRLQPGINLQRVPFVTYPLSLPKANLQGIRLAPVFDLPVTTGWIEIEILSLSQRRIAQGRIPCAEIAERMPLTVTFSPHIETQAGTYWLRVSTRDVNGPVRLLEWRRYRFFGCGGLQTRACCGLVSSS
;
A
#
# COMPACT_ATOMS: atom_id res chain seq x y z
N MET A 1 -35.75 -43.13 -84.21
CA MET A 1 -36.03 -41.85 -83.55
C MET A 1 -36.26 -40.81 -84.63
N THR A 2 -37.33 -40.03 -84.49
CA THR A 2 -37.64 -38.92 -85.39
C THR A 2 -36.84 -37.69 -84.98
N ARG A 3 -36.40 -36.88 -85.95
CA ARG A 3 -35.59 -35.67 -85.76
C ARG A 3 -36.20 -34.69 -84.74
N ASP A 4 -37.52 -34.68 -84.62
CA ASP A 4 -38.28 -33.85 -83.67
C ASP A 4 -38.09 -34.30 -82.21
N GLU A 5 -37.91 -35.60 -81.96
CA GLU A 5 -37.69 -36.12 -80.60
C GLU A 5 -36.30 -35.70 -80.10
N GLU A 6 -35.29 -35.74 -80.98
CA GLU A 6 -33.93 -35.25 -80.68
C GLU A 6 -33.91 -33.74 -80.43
N LEU A 7 -34.66 -32.96 -81.20
CA LEU A 7 -34.83 -31.51 -81.00
C LEU A 7 -35.51 -31.18 -79.66
N ARG A 8 -36.48 -31.99 -79.26
CA ARG A 8 -37.21 -31.80 -78.00
C ARG A 8 -36.36 -32.16 -76.78
N VAL A 9 -35.60 -33.26 -76.84
CA VAL A 9 -34.63 -33.65 -75.79
C VAL A 9 -33.51 -32.62 -75.69
N THR A 10 -33.01 -32.09 -76.80
CA THR A 10 -31.98 -31.03 -76.78
C THR A 10 -32.52 -29.71 -76.24
N GLN A 11 -33.73 -29.29 -76.58
CA GLN A 11 -34.36 -28.12 -75.97
C GLN A 11 -34.58 -28.30 -74.46
N GLN A 12 -35.03 -29.47 -74.04
CA GLN A 12 -35.28 -29.76 -72.63
C GLN A 12 -33.97 -29.82 -71.82
N THR A 13 -32.89 -30.35 -72.39
CA THR A 13 -31.56 -30.32 -71.77
C THR A 13 -30.96 -28.91 -71.72
N VAL A 14 -31.21 -28.07 -72.72
CA VAL A 14 -30.81 -26.65 -72.65
C VAL A 14 -31.57 -25.92 -71.55
N GLN A 15 -32.88 -26.18 -71.38
CA GLN A 15 -33.67 -25.58 -70.30
C GLN A 15 -33.17 -26.00 -68.91
N THR A 16 -32.93 -27.29 -68.68
CA THR A 16 -32.41 -27.76 -67.39
C THR A 16 -31.00 -27.23 -67.10
N LEU A 17 -30.16 -27.09 -68.12
CA LEU A 17 -28.85 -26.44 -67.97
C LEU A 17 -28.98 -24.94 -67.65
N GLN A 18 -29.95 -24.24 -68.24
CA GLN A 18 -30.22 -22.84 -67.91
C GLN A 18 -30.70 -22.68 -66.46
N GLU A 19 -31.61 -23.53 -66.01
CA GLU A 19 -32.10 -23.53 -64.62
C GLU A 19 -30.97 -23.80 -63.62
N THR A 20 -30.17 -24.83 -63.86
CA THR A 20 -29.03 -25.15 -62.99
C THR A 20 -27.96 -24.06 -62.98
N LEU A 21 -27.70 -23.39 -64.12
CA LEU A 21 -26.81 -22.22 -64.17
C LEU A 21 -27.38 -21.06 -63.33
N MET A 22 -28.67 -20.78 -63.41
CA MET A 22 -29.30 -19.74 -62.59
C MET A 22 -29.22 -20.07 -61.09
N GLU A 23 -29.45 -21.32 -60.69
CA GLU A 23 -29.30 -21.75 -59.30
C GLU A 23 -27.86 -21.57 -58.80
N ARG A 24 -26.87 -21.94 -59.62
CA ARG A 24 -25.45 -21.76 -59.28
C ARG A 24 -25.06 -20.29 -59.19
N ASP A 25 -25.59 -19.43 -60.06
CA ASP A 25 -25.37 -17.99 -59.98
C ASP A 25 -25.94 -17.39 -58.69
N VAL A 26 -27.11 -17.84 -58.25
CA VAL A 26 -27.70 -17.42 -56.97
C VAL A 26 -26.85 -17.89 -55.78
N GLU A 27 -26.38 -19.15 -55.81
CA GLU A 27 -25.50 -19.70 -54.77
C GLU A 27 -24.15 -18.97 -54.70
N ILE A 28 -23.53 -18.70 -55.86
CA ILE A 28 -22.29 -17.92 -55.96
C ILE A 28 -22.48 -16.52 -55.35
N ARG A 29 -23.59 -15.83 -55.66
CA ARG A 29 -23.88 -14.51 -55.08
C ARG A 29 -24.02 -14.57 -53.56
N ARG A 30 -24.66 -15.62 -53.03
CA ARG A 30 -24.83 -15.83 -51.58
C ARG A 30 -23.49 -16.12 -50.89
N LEU A 31 -22.64 -16.95 -51.49
CA LEU A 31 -21.30 -17.21 -50.95
C LEU A 31 -20.43 -15.96 -51.00
N GLN A 32 -20.54 -15.15 -52.06
CA GLN A 32 -19.85 -13.87 -52.16
C GLN A 32 -20.32 -12.86 -51.11
N SER A 33 -21.62 -12.80 -50.79
CA SER A 33 -22.12 -11.91 -49.72
C SER A 33 -21.62 -12.35 -48.35
N MET A 34 -21.67 -13.65 -48.04
CA MET A 34 -21.12 -14.19 -46.79
C MET A 34 -19.61 -13.94 -46.66
N GLY A 35 -18.85 -14.12 -47.74
CA GLY A 35 -17.41 -13.82 -47.75
C GLY A 35 -17.12 -12.35 -47.44
N ARG A 36 -17.90 -11.42 -48.01
CA ARG A 36 -17.76 -9.99 -47.72
C ARG A 36 -18.12 -9.63 -46.27
N GLU A 37 -19.19 -10.21 -45.74
CA GLU A 37 -19.59 -10.01 -44.34
C GLU A 37 -18.50 -10.50 -43.38
N GLN A 38 -17.97 -11.70 -43.63
CA GLN A 38 -16.90 -12.28 -42.83
C GLN A 38 -15.60 -11.46 -42.91
N GLU A 39 -15.29 -10.88 -44.07
CA GLU A 39 -14.16 -9.95 -44.22
C GLU A 39 -14.34 -8.66 -43.41
N VAL A 40 -15.54 -8.08 -43.44
CA VAL A 40 -15.86 -6.88 -42.66
C VAL A 40 -15.77 -7.16 -41.17
N GLU A 41 -16.32 -8.29 -40.73
CA GLU A 41 -16.24 -8.72 -39.32
C GLU A 41 -14.80 -8.97 -38.90
N SER A 42 -14.03 -9.70 -39.71
CA SER A 42 -12.60 -9.94 -39.46
C SER A 42 -11.79 -8.65 -39.38
N ARG A 43 -12.12 -7.62 -40.18
CA ARG A 43 -11.49 -6.30 -40.09
C ARG A 43 -11.83 -5.61 -38.77
N LYS A 44 -13.11 -5.58 -38.38
CA LYS A 44 -13.55 -5.00 -37.10
C LYS A 44 -12.87 -5.67 -35.91
N THR A 45 -12.82 -7.00 -35.88
CA THR A 45 -12.13 -7.73 -34.81
C THR A 45 -10.64 -7.43 -34.78
N ARG A 46 -9.97 -7.34 -35.94
CA ARG A 46 -8.55 -6.97 -36.01
C ARG A 46 -8.30 -5.54 -35.51
N GLU A 47 -9.18 -4.61 -35.81
CA GLU A 47 -9.12 -3.23 -35.29
C GLU A 47 -9.30 -3.19 -33.78
N GLN A 48 -10.29 -3.90 -33.24
CA GLN A 48 -10.50 -4.01 -31.79
C GLN A 48 -9.31 -4.65 -31.08
N VAL A 49 -8.75 -5.74 -31.63
CA VAL A 49 -7.55 -6.39 -31.08
C VAL A 49 -6.35 -5.43 -31.13
N ARG A 50 -6.22 -4.62 -32.18
CA ARG A 50 -5.15 -3.61 -32.29
C ARG A 50 -5.33 -2.50 -31.24
N GLU A 51 -6.54 -2.02 -31.04
CA GLU A 51 -6.85 -1.00 -30.04
C GLU A 51 -6.56 -1.52 -28.62
N LEU A 52 -7.03 -2.71 -28.28
CA LEU A 52 -6.76 -3.35 -27.00
C LEU A 52 -5.26 -3.60 -26.77
N ARG A 53 -4.51 -3.99 -27.81
CA ARG A 53 -3.05 -4.13 -27.71
C ARG A 53 -2.37 -2.80 -27.43
N ASN A 54 -2.81 -1.72 -28.06
CA ASN A 54 -2.26 -0.39 -27.82
C ASN A 54 -2.57 0.11 -26.41
N THR A 55 -3.78 -0.15 -25.90
CA THR A 55 -4.13 0.23 -24.51
C THR A 55 -3.30 -0.56 -23.51
N VAL A 56 -3.19 -1.89 -23.66
CA VAL A 56 -2.35 -2.74 -22.79
C VAL A 56 -0.89 -2.28 -22.81
N ALA A 57 -0.31 -2.03 -23.99
CA ALA A 57 1.05 -1.49 -24.09
C ALA A 57 1.19 -0.12 -23.41
N GLY A 58 0.16 0.72 -23.47
CA GLY A 58 0.06 1.98 -22.74
C GLY A 58 0.17 1.77 -21.22
N TRP A 59 -0.69 0.92 -20.67
CA TRP A 59 -0.70 0.58 -19.24
C TRP A 59 0.60 -0.06 -18.77
N GLU A 60 1.21 -0.95 -19.56
CA GLU A 60 2.50 -1.56 -19.26
C GLU A 60 3.62 -0.51 -19.18
N SER A 61 3.64 0.44 -20.13
CA SER A 61 4.62 1.53 -20.13
C SER A 61 4.46 2.46 -18.93
N GLU A 62 3.22 2.72 -18.49
CA GLU A 62 2.94 3.52 -17.30
C GLU A 62 3.35 2.77 -16.02
N GLY A 63 3.06 1.46 -15.96
CA GLY A 63 3.51 0.59 -14.88
C GLY A 63 5.04 0.57 -14.74
N GLN A 64 5.77 0.47 -15.86
CA GLN A 64 7.24 0.55 -15.86
C GLN A 64 7.74 1.90 -15.36
N ARG A 65 7.16 3.00 -15.81
CA ARG A 65 7.51 4.35 -15.33
C ARG A 65 7.29 4.50 -13.82
N MET A 66 6.18 3.98 -13.32
CA MET A 66 5.88 4.01 -11.89
C MET A 66 6.87 3.16 -11.09
N ALA A 67 7.27 1.99 -11.60
CA ALA A 67 8.30 1.16 -10.98
C ALA A 67 9.66 1.88 -10.92
N ASP A 68 10.08 2.53 -12.01
CA ASP A 68 11.32 3.32 -12.07
C ASP A 68 11.28 4.49 -11.06
N TRP A 69 10.16 5.20 -10.99
CA TRP A 69 9.95 6.27 -10.02
C TRP A 69 10.04 5.77 -8.58
N GLN A 70 9.42 4.63 -8.28
CA GLN A 70 9.50 4.02 -6.96
C GLN A 70 10.94 3.63 -6.62
N GLN A 71 11.70 3.08 -7.57
CA GLN A 71 13.10 2.71 -7.34
C GLN A 71 13.97 3.94 -7.04
N ARG A 72 13.79 5.04 -7.79
CA ARG A 72 14.49 6.31 -7.54
C ARG A 72 14.10 6.90 -6.18
N ALA A 73 12.82 6.89 -5.84
CA ALA A 73 12.33 7.36 -4.55
C ALA A 73 12.95 6.57 -3.39
N ARG A 74 13.03 5.24 -3.51
CA ARG A 74 13.72 4.38 -2.53
C ARG A 74 15.19 4.73 -2.39
N ALA A 75 15.90 4.96 -3.50
CA ALA A 75 17.32 5.34 -3.46
C ALA A 75 17.52 6.71 -2.77
N LEU A 76 16.68 7.69 -3.08
CA LEU A 76 16.72 9.01 -2.43
C LEU A 76 16.45 8.90 -0.93
N VAL A 77 15.44 8.12 -0.53
CA VAL A 77 15.08 7.94 0.88
C VAL A 77 16.16 7.17 1.63
N ALA A 78 16.79 6.16 1.03
CA ALA A 78 17.95 5.50 1.61
C ALA A 78 19.14 6.47 1.79
N GLY A 79 19.38 7.35 0.81
CA GLY A 79 20.38 8.42 0.90
C GLY A 79 20.09 9.41 2.02
N LEU A 80 18.86 9.91 2.12
CA LEU A 80 18.42 10.79 3.20
C LEU A 80 18.54 10.11 4.56
N ASP A 81 18.14 8.85 4.67
CA ASP A 81 18.25 8.09 5.91
C ASP A 81 19.73 7.91 6.30
N SER A 82 20.63 7.64 5.36
CA SER A 82 22.08 7.62 5.62
C SER A 82 22.60 8.96 6.17
N LEU A 83 22.22 10.08 5.56
CA LEU A 83 22.59 11.42 6.02
C LEU A 83 22.08 11.71 7.44
N ARG A 84 20.81 11.37 7.74
CA ARG A 84 20.22 11.55 9.09
C ARG A 84 20.99 10.81 10.18
N HIS A 85 21.60 9.68 9.84
CA HIS A 85 22.36 8.86 10.79
C HIS A 85 23.84 9.24 10.91
N SER A 86 24.36 10.09 10.00
CA SER A 86 25.74 10.56 10.06
C SER A 86 26.03 11.28 11.39
N ARG A 87 27.27 11.11 11.89
CA ARG A 87 27.70 11.72 13.17
C ARG A 87 27.61 13.24 13.12
N THR A 88 27.96 13.85 11.98
CA THR A 88 27.92 15.28 11.74
C THR A 88 26.50 15.83 11.84
N ILE A 89 25.54 15.21 11.15
CA ILE A 89 24.13 15.63 11.23
C ILE A 89 23.56 15.40 12.62
N ARG A 90 23.93 14.31 13.31
CA ARG A 90 23.51 14.09 14.69
C ARG A 90 24.01 15.19 15.63
N LEU A 91 25.24 15.64 15.44
CA LEU A 91 25.85 16.71 16.22
C LEU A 91 25.19 18.06 15.89
N LEU A 92 24.92 18.36 14.62
CA LEU A 92 24.17 19.55 14.20
C LEU A 92 22.73 19.55 14.74
N ARG A 93 22.04 18.40 14.71
CA ARG A 93 20.67 18.24 15.28
C ARG A 93 20.60 18.49 16.78
N ARG A 94 21.74 18.37 17.48
CA ARG A 94 21.84 18.70 18.90
C ARG A 94 21.67 20.20 19.15
N PHE A 95 22.16 21.03 18.23
CA PHE A 95 22.16 22.50 18.32
C PHE A 95 21.06 23.16 17.50
N SER A 96 20.63 22.52 16.42
CA SER A 96 19.48 22.90 15.61
C SER A 96 18.37 21.88 15.80
N PRO A 97 17.55 22.03 16.85
CA PRO A 97 16.56 21.03 17.19
C PRO A 97 15.53 20.91 16.05
N GLU A 98 15.23 19.67 15.66
CA GLU A 98 14.27 19.39 14.59
C GLU A 98 12.93 20.10 14.84
N ARG A 99 12.25 20.42 13.73
CA ARG A 99 10.94 21.09 13.74
C ARG A 99 9.96 20.23 14.53
N ASP A 100 9.23 20.88 15.42
CA ASP A 100 8.14 20.25 16.15
C ASP A 100 6.95 20.03 15.22
N LEU A 101 6.47 18.79 15.13
CA LEU A 101 5.42 18.40 14.20
C LEU A 101 4.01 18.69 14.72
N ARG A 102 3.83 19.10 15.98
CA ARG A 102 2.51 19.38 16.58
C ARG A 102 1.62 20.28 15.70
N GLY A 103 2.18 21.37 15.19
CA GLY A 103 1.45 22.33 14.34
C GLY A 103 1.17 21.85 12.92
N THR A 104 1.83 20.79 12.47
CA THR A 104 1.71 20.23 11.11
C THR A 104 1.00 18.87 11.09
N LEU A 105 0.55 18.38 12.24
CA LEU A 105 -0.10 17.09 12.31
C LEU A 105 -1.45 17.08 11.56
N PRO A 106 -1.71 16.01 10.77
CA PRO A 106 -3.05 15.73 10.27
C PRO A 106 -4.08 15.70 11.39
N HIS A 107 -5.30 16.15 11.09
CA HIS A 107 -6.39 16.22 12.08
C HIS A 107 -6.62 14.88 12.80
N ALA A 108 -6.57 13.76 12.08
CA ALA A 108 -6.77 12.41 12.64
C ALA A 108 -5.74 12.03 13.72
N LEU A 109 -4.54 12.62 13.70
CA LEU A 109 -3.48 12.35 14.68
C LEU A 109 -3.55 13.29 15.90
N ARG A 110 -4.35 14.35 15.88
CA ARG A 110 -4.43 15.31 16.98
C ARG A 110 -5.04 14.72 18.25
N ALA A 111 -6.06 13.86 18.11
CA ALA A 111 -6.63 13.15 19.26
C ALA A 111 -5.57 12.27 19.93
N LEU A 112 -4.78 11.55 19.13
CA LEU A 112 -3.68 10.72 19.63
C LEU A 112 -2.58 11.54 20.30
N GLU A 113 -2.23 12.69 19.73
CA GLU A 113 -1.28 13.64 20.31
C GLU A 113 -1.73 14.10 21.71
N GLN A 114 -2.97 14.54 21.83
CA GLN A 114 -3.58 14.99 23.09
C GLN A 114 -3.63 13.87 24.14
N GLU A 115 -4.07 12.66 23.75
CA GLU A 115 -4.08 11.51 24.64
C GLU A 115 -2.68 11.16 25.13
N SER A 116 -1.71 11.10 24.22
CA SER A 116 -0.32 10.77 24.56
C SER A 116 0.30 11.82 25.49
N ALA A 117 -0.03 13.10 25.29
CA ALA A 117 0.38 14.18 26.17
C ALA A 117 -0.22 14.04 27.58
N GLY A 118 -1.49 13.61 27.69
CA GLY A 118 -2.15 13.34 28.97
C GLY A 118 -1.55 12.19 29.77
N MET A 119 -0.91 11.22 29.11
CA MET A 119 -0.18 10.13 29.78
C MET A 119 1.21 10.53 30.28
N MET A 120 1.74 11.67 29.82
CA MET A 120 3.05 12.16 30.23
C MET A 120 2.91 13.03 31.48
N ALA A 121 3.77 12.80 32.49
CA ALA A 121 3.82 13.65 33.67
C ALA A 121 4.13 15.13 33.35
N THR A 122 4.89 15.37 32.27
CA THR A 122 5.13 16.72 31.75
C THR A 122 5.47 16.66 30.26
N THR A 123 4.91 17.59 29.48
CA THR A 123 5.25 17.81 28.07
C THR A 123 6.28 18.93 27.89
N SER A 124 6.71 19.58 28.98
CA SER A 124 7.62 20.73 28.91
C SER A 124 8.99 20.33 28.32
N GLY A 125 9.36 21.03 27.25
CA GLY A 125 10.59 20.79 26.49
C GLY A 125 10.54 19.57 25.56
N PHE A 126 9.46 18.78 25.57
CA PHE A 126 9.25 17.73 24.58
C PHE A 126 8.76 18.33 23.27
N ARG A 127 9.23 17.74 22.17
CA ARG A 127 8.81 18.04 20.80
C ARG A 127 8.35 16.77 20.14
N LEU A 128 7.37 16.90 19.26
CA LEU A 128 6.84 15.76 18.54
C LEU A 128 7.60 15.60 17.23
N GLN A 129 8.28 14.48 17.06
CA GLN A 129 9.22 14.27 15.97
C GLN A 129 9.17 12.82 15.48
N PRO A 130 9.52 12.54 14.22
CA PRO A 130 9.72 11.16 13.80
C PRO A 130 10.87 10.52 14.59
N GLY A 131 10.67 9.27 14.92
CA GLY A 131 11.59 8.44 15.69
C GLY A 131 12.78 7.96 14.89
N ILE A 132 13.32 6.82 15.29
CA ILE A 132 14.32 6.10 14.48
C ILE A 132 13.62 5.21 13.45
N ASN A 133 14.34 4.87 12.36
CA ASN A 133 13.87 3.89 11.40
C ASN A 133 13.87 2.50 12.04
N LEU A 134 12.68 1.92 12.22
CA LEU A 134 12.47 0.61 12.83
C LEU A 134 13.14 -0.52 12.04
N GLN A 135 13.39 -0.36 10.74
CA GLN A 135 14.15 -1.34 9.95
C GLN A 135 15.60 -1.52 10.39
N ARG A 136 16.19 -0.50 11.05
CA ARG A 136 17.62 -0.50 11.41
C ARG A 136 17.89 -1.05 12.81
N VAL A 137 16.84 -1.29 13.58
CA VAL A 137 16.94 -1.75 14.96
C VAL A 137 16.06 -2.99 15.13
N PRO A 138 16.43 -3.93 16.01
CA PRO A 138 15.56 -5.09 16.26
C PRO A 138 14.22 -4.65 16.85
N PHE A 139 14.23 -3.61 17.69
CA PHE A 139 13.05 -3.00 18.28
C PHE A 139 13.39 -1.65 18.93
N VAL A 140 12.35 -0.86 19.21
CA VAL A 140 12.40 0.32 20.09
C VAL A 140 11.53 0.07 21.31
N THR A 141 12.01 0.46 22.48
CA THR A 141 11.30 0.27 23.74
C THR A 141 10.97 1.62 24.36
N TYR A 142 9.73 1.79 24.80
CA TYR A 142 9.24 2.97 25.49
C TYR A 142 8.63 2.61 26.84
N PRO A 143 8.87 3.40 27.88
CA PRO A 143 8.13 3.27 29.13
C PRO A 143 6.66 3.64 28.91
N LEU A 144 5.75 2.77 29.35
CA LEU A 144 4.31 2.91 29.20
C LEU A 144 3.65 2.90 30.57
N SER A 145 2.93 3.97 30.91
CA SER A 145 2.14 4.04 32.14
C SER A 145 0.68 3.74 31.82
N LEU A 146 0.13 2.69 32.45
CA LEU A 146 -1.28 2.32 32.31
C LEU A 146 -2.07 2.89 33.50
N PRO A 147 -2.99 3.85 33.28
CA PRO A 147 -3.80 4.41 34.35
C PRO A 147 -4.92 3.47 34.81
N LYS A 148 -5.32 2.51 33.96
CA LYS A 148 -6.40 1.56 34.20
C LYS A 148 -5.93 0.13 33.90
N ALA A 149 -6.60 -0.82 34.53
CA ALA A 149 -6.49 -2.24 34.20
C ALA A 149 -7.09 -2.56 32.82
N ASN A 150 -6.88 -3.79 32.34
CA ASN A 150 -7.51 -4.36 31.15
C ASN A 150 -7.22 -3.62 29.84
N LEU A 151 -5.94 -3.51 29.49
CA LEU A 151 -5.49 -2.99 28.21
C LEU A 151 -5.96 -3.90 27.07
N GLN A 152 -6.77 -3.36 26.16
CA GLN A 152 -7.25 -4.06 24.98
C GLN A 152 -6.41 -3.79 23.74
N GLY A 153 -5.70 -2.66 23.72
CA GLY A 153 -4.91 -2.29 22.55
C GLY A 153 -4.17 -0.98 22.71
N ILE A 154 -3.37 -0.65 21.71
CA ILE A 154 -2.60 0.59 21.62
C ILE A 154 -2.81 1.24 20.27
N ARG A 155 -2.91 2.58 20.29
CA ARG A 155 -2.87 3.41 19.11
C ARG A 155 -1.49 4.03 18.95
N LEU A 156 -0.90 3.95 17.75
CA LEU A 156 0.38 4.56 17.40
C LEU A 156 0.22 5.47 16.18
N ALA A 157 1.17 6.38 15.97
CA ALA A 157 1.27 7.14 14.72
C ALA A 157 2.54 6.70 13.95
N PRO A 158 2.44 5.69 13.07
CA PRO A 158 3.55 5.38 12.17
C PRO A 158 3.75 6.52 11.15
N VAL A 159 5.01 6.77 10.81
CA VAL A 159 5.44 7.74 9.80
C VAL A 159 6.21 6.98 8.75
N PHE A 160 5.68 6.98 7.53
CA PHE A 160 6.28 6.37 6.36
C PHE A 160 6.88 7.47 5.48
N ASP A 161 8.17 7.35 5.12
CA ASP A 161 8.78 8.25 4.14
C ASP A 161 8.34 7.88 2.70
N LEU A 162 7.91 6.62 2.49
CA LEU A 162 7.38 6.05 1.24
C LEU A 162 6.26 5.07 1.56
N PRO A 163 5.29 4.85 0.66
CA PRO A 163 4.27 3.81 0.84
C PRO A 163 4.92 2.44 1.08
N VAL A 164 4.57 1.80 2.21
CA VAL A 164 5.06 0.48 2.60
C VAL A 164 3.95 -0.52 2.38
N THR A 165 4.19 -1.51 1.51
CA THR A 165 3.17 -2.47 1.08
C THR A 165 3.44 -3.90 1.57
N THR A 166 4.62 -4.16 2.14
CA THR A 166 5.00 -5.49 2.62
C THR A 166 5.48 -5.43 4.06
N GLY A 167 5.47 -6.58 4.73
CA GLY A 167 5.94 -6.71 6.10
C GLY A 167 4.92 -6.33 7.15
N TRP A 168 5.35 -6.32 8.40
CA TRP A 168 4.49 -6.20 9.57
C TRP A 168 5.12 -5.26 10.59
N ILE A 169 4.27 -4.49 11.28
CA ILE A 169 4.62 -3.82 12.53
C ILE A 169 4.18 -4.72 13.67
N GLU A 170 5.10 -5.03 14.56
CA GLU A 170 4.86 -5.86 15.73
C GLU A 170 5.01 -5.01 17.00
N ILE A 171 4.02 -5.14 17.88
CA ILE A 171 3.95 -4.45 19.16
C ILE A 171 3.87 -5.47 20.26
N GLU A 172 4.71 -5.31 21.27
CA GLU A 172 4.69 -6.10 22.50
C GLU A 172 4.52 -5.20 23.72
N ILE A 173 3.80 -5.70 24.71
CA ILE A 173 3.75 -5.13 26.06
C ILE A 173 4.48 -6.05 26.99
N LEU A 174 5.42 -5.51 27.75
CA LEU A 174 6.26 -6.26 28.66
C LEU A 174 6.07 -5.75 30.08
N SER A 175 6.12 -6.68 31.04
CA SER A 175 6.24 -6.36 32.45
C SER A 175 7.57 -5.65 32.76
N LEU A 176 7.71 -5.12 33.97
CA LEU A 176 8.99 -4.64 34.48
C LEU A 176 10.08 -5.73 34.47
N SER A 177 9.70 -7.00 34.65
CA SER A 177 10.56 -8.18 34.53
C SER A 177 10.83 -8.64 33.09
N GLN A 178 10.49 -7.82 32.08
CA GLN A 178 10.65 -8.13 30.64
C GLN A 178 9.85 -9.36 30.16
N ARG A 179 8.89 -9.85 30.95
CA ARG A 179 7.98 -10.91 30.51
C ARG A 179 6.97 -10.30 29.56
N ARG A 180 6.79 -10.93 28.40
CA ARG A 180 5.76 -10.54 27.44
C ARG A 180 4.38 -10.80 28.02
N ILE A 181 3.58 -9.74 28.07
CA ILE A 181 2.21 -9.72 28.56
C ILE A 181 1.26 -9.73 27.37
N ALA A 182 1.51 -8.85 26.39
CA ALA A 182 0.70 -8.69 25.20
C ALA A 182 1.54 -8.70 23.94
N GLN A 183 0.93 -9.09 22.83
CA GLN A 183 1.53 -8.97 21.51
C GLN A 183 0.44 -8.75 20.47
N GLY A 184 0.72 -7.86 19.51
CA GLY A 184 -0.13 -7.61 18.35
C GLY A 184 0.73 -7.38 17.12
N ARG A 185 0.20 -7.72 15.95
CA ARG A 185 0.87 -7.56 14.66
C ARG A 185 -0.11 -6.98 13.66
N ILE A 186 0.37 -6.04 12.84
CA ILE A 186 -0.42 -5.47 11.75
C ILE A 186 0.40 -5.46 10.47
N PRO A 187 -0.12 -6.00 9.36
CA PRO A 187 0.55 -5.90 8.08
C PRO A 187 0.60 -4.44 7.61
N CYS A 188 1.75 -4.02 7.10
CA CYS A 188 1.94 -2.63 6.67
C CYS A 188 0.99 -2.23 5.53
N ALA A 189 0.56 -3.20 4.72
CA ALA A 189 -0.41 -2.98 3.64
C ALA A 189 -1.78 -2.46 4.12
N GLU A 190 -2.16 -2.76 5.37
CA GLU A 190 -3.45 -2.31 5.94
C GLU A 190 -3.35 -0.95 6.63
N ILE A 191 -2.14 -0.38 6.73
CA ILE A 191 -1.92 0.86 7.46
C ILE A 191 -2.24 2.04 6.55
N ALA A 192 -3.36 2.71 6.82
CA ALA A 192 -3.67 3.97 6.19
C ALA A 192 -2.67 5.05 6.61
N GLU A 193 -2.00 5.67 5.63
CA GLU A 193 -1.14 6.81 5.89
C GLU A 193 -1.92 7.93 6.58
N ARG A 194 -1.27 8.60 7.56
CA ARG A 194 -1.83 9.74 8.30
C ARG A 194 -2.98 9.42 9.27
N MET A 195 -3.31 8.14 9.48
CA MET A 195 -4.27 7.69 10.49
C MET A 195 -3.54 7.04 11.68
N PRO A 196 -4.12 7.11 12.90
CA PRO A 196 -3.63 6.30 14.01
C PRO A 196 -3.74 4.81 13.69
N LEU A 197 -2.65 4.09 13.86
CA LEU A 197 -2.60 2.63 13.79
C LEU A 197 -3.15 2.06 15.10
N THR A 198 -4.28 1.35 15.05
CA THR A 198 -4.85 0.70 16.24
C THR A 198 -4.47 -0.77 16.24
N VAL A 199 -3.77 -1.22 17.30
CA VAL A 199 -3.38 -2.61 17.49
C VAL A 199 -4.12 -3.16 18.69
N THR A 200 -5.01 -4.09 18.45
CA THR A 200 -5.73 -4.81 19.51
C THR A 200 -4.96 -6.05 19.91
N PHE A 201 -5.05 -6.40 21.19
CA PHE A 201 -4.46 -7.60 21.76
C PHE A 201 -5.58 -8.63 21.97
N SER A 202 -5.38 -9.83 21.44
CA SER A 202 -6.30 -10.95 21.61
C SER A 202 -5.51 -12.18 22.09
N PRO A 203 -5.93 -12.89 23.15
CA PRO A 203 -7.13 -12.63 23.97
C PRO A 203 -6.99 -11.38 24.86
N HIS A 204 -8.10 -10.93 25.48
CA HIS A 204 -8.09 -9.86 26.48
C HIS A 204 -7.11 -10.16 27.60
N ILE A 205 -6.33 -9.15 27.97
CA ILE A 205 -5.25 -9.29 28.92
C ILE A 205 -5.63 -8.57 30.20
N GLU A 206 -5.60 -9.32 31.30
CA GLU A 206 -5.72 -8.76 32.65
C GLU A 206 -4.43 -8.00 33.01
N THR A 207 -4.28 -6.79 32.47
CA THR A 207 -3.25 -5.86 32.93
C THR A 207 -3.74 -5.15 34.18
N GLN A 208 -2.84 -4.81 35.10
CA GLN A 208 -3.14 -3.94 36.23
C GLN A 208 -2.75 -2.49 35.89
N ALA A 209 -3.24 -1.53 36.64
CA ALA A 209 -2.70 -0.17 36.57
C ALA A 209 -1.22 -0.20 37.03
N GLY A 210 -0.33 0.47 36.30
CA GLY A 210 1.09 0.39 36.61
C GLY A 210 2.01 0.79 35.46
N THR A 211 3.30 0.46 35.62
CA THR A 211 4.34 0.76 34.63
C THR A 211 4.72 -0.50 33.87
N TYR A 212 4.78 -0.37 32.55
CA TYR A 212 5.10 -1.41 31.59
C TYR A 212 6.09 -0.90 30.56
N TRP A 213 6.54 -1.77 29.68
CA TRP A 213 7.32 -1.40 28.50
C TRP A 213 6.54 -1.70 27.24
N LEU A 214 6.41 -0.69 26.38
CA LEU A 214 5.95 -0.83 25.00
C LEU A 214 7.17 -1.12 24.12
N ARG A 215 7.21 -2.28 23.47
CA ARG A 215 8.24 -2.60 22.49
C ARG A 215 7.61 -2.62 21.10
N VAL A 216 8.24 -1.94 20.14
CA VAL A 216 7.77 -1.89 18.75
C VAL A 216 8.90 -2.31 17.82
N SER A 217 8.59 -3.18 16.86
CA SER A 217 9.53 -3.71 15.87
C SER A 217 8.86 -3.80 14.51
N THR A 218 9.66 -3.97 13.46
CA THR A 218 9.16 -4.28 12.12
C THR A 218 9.86 -5.51 11.55
N ARG A 219 9.17 -6.22 10.66
CA ARG A 219 9.70 -7.40 9.98
C ARG A 219 9.29 -7.39 8.51
N ASP A 220 10.24 -7.70 7.63
CA ASP A 220 10.02 -7.85 6.17
C ASP A 220 9.41 -6.63 5.47
N VAL A 221 9.62 -5.43 6.03
CA VAL A 221 9.12 -4.17 5.48
C VAL A 221 10.00 -3.68 4.32
N ASN A 222 9.39 -3.20 3.24
CA ASN A 222 10.08 -2.74 2.03
C ASN A 222 10.45 -1.24 2.02
N GLY A 223 10.22 -0.52 3.12
CA GLY A 223 10.53 0.90 3.25
C GLY A 223 10.68 1.34 4.70
N PRO A 224 11.26 2.53 4.95
CA PRO A 224 11.52 3.01 6.29
C PRO A 224 10.21 3.27 7.04
N VAL A 225 10.12 2.67 8.22
CA VAL A 225 9.00 2.86 9.14
C VAL A 225 9.53 3.57 10.37
N ARG A 226 8.96 4.71 10.73
CA ARG A 226 9.25 5.40 11.99
C ARG A 226 7.98 5.49 12.82
N LEU A 227 8.12 5.73 14.10
CA LEU A 227 7.00 6.14 14.95
C LEU A 227 7.11 7.62 15.23
N LEU A 228 5.98 8.28 15.44
CA LEU A 228 5.98 9.60 16.04
C LEU A 228 6.32 9.48 17.52
N GLU A 229 7.31 10.25 17.97
CA GLU A 229 7.86 10.20 19.32
C GLU A 229 7.88 11.61 19.95
N TRP A 230 7.63 11.66 21.25
CA TRP A 230 7.97 12.82 22.07
C TRP A 230 9.45 12.75 22.42
N ARG A 231 10.22 13.73 21.96
CA ARG A 231 11.67 13.78 22.09
C ARG A 231 12.10 15.03 22.85
N ARG A 232 13.01 14.87 23.81
CA ARG A 232 13.62 15.99 24.57
C ARG A 232 15.08 15.70 24.88
N TYR A 233 15.96 16.64 24.55
CA TYR A 233 17.34 16.62 25.05
C TYR A 233 17.40 17.28 26.42
N ARG A 234 18.08 16.65 27.39
CA ARG A 234 18.38 17.30 28.67
C ARG A 234 19.48 18.35 28.48
N PHE A 235 19.51 19.38 29.33
CA PHE A 235 20.58 20.38 29.40
C PHE A 235 20.93 21.03 28.04
N PHE A 236 19.93 21.57 27.33
CA PHE A 236 20.11 22.27 26.05
C PHE A 236 20.90 21.46 25.00
N GLY A 237 20.69 20.14 24.97
CA GLY A 237 21.40 19.25 24.07
C GLY A 237 22.44 18.39 24.78
N CYS A 238 23.07 18.87 25.86
CA CYS A 238 24.23 18.22 26.48
C CYS A 238 23.94 16.88 27.18
N GLY A 239 22.69 16.58 27.54
CA GLY A 239 22.32 15.32 28.16
C GLY A 239 21.75 14.27 27.21
N GLY A 240 21.45 13.10 27.75
CA GLY A 240 20.81 12.00 27.01
C GLY A 240 19.45 12.41 26.44
N LEU A 241 19.14 11.87 25.26
CA LEU A 241 17.83 12.02 24.62
C LEU A 241 16.80 11.22 25.41
N GLN A 242 15.74 11.89 25.84
CA GLN A 242 14.55 11.25 26.39
C GLN A 242 13.53 11.06 25.27
N THR A 243 13.03 9.84 25.12
CA THR A 243 11.99 9.48 24.15
C THR A 243 10.78 8.88 24.86
N ARG A 244 9.58 9.21 24.35
CA ARG A 244 8.31 8.55 24.71
C ARG A 244 7.53 8.32 23.41
N ALA A 245 6.78 7.23 23.33
CA ALA A 245 5.92 7.00 22.17
C ALA A 245 4.77 8.03 22.16
N CYS A 246 4.43 8.56 20.98
CA CYS A 246 3.15 9.23 20.78
C CYS A 246 2.09 8.15 20.60
N CYS A 247 1.52 7.69 21.72
CA CYS A 247 0.57 6.59 21.73
C CYS A 247 -0.67 6.87 22.58
N GLY A 248 -1.77 6.19 22.24
CA GLY A 248 -3.02 6.19 22.97
C GLY A 248 -3.36 4.77 23.42
N LEU A 249 -4.17 4.64 24.46
CA LEU A 249 -4.59 3.35 25.01
C LEU A 249 -6.01 3.04 24.55
N VAL A 250 -6.27 1.75 24.29
CA VAL A 250 -7.62 1.23 24.07
C VAL A 250 -7.95 0.35 25.27
N SER A 251 -8.99 0.72 26.02
CA SER A 251 -9.47 0.00 27.20
C SER A 251 -10.95 -0.30 27.06
N SER A 252 -11.43 -1.41 27.65
CA SER A 252 -12.87 -1.60 27.84
C SER A 252 -13.41 -0.46 28.69
N SER A 253 -14.51 0.13 28.23
CA SER A 253 -15.41 0.92 29.07
C SER A 253 -15.92 0.09 30.23
#